data_AF-A0AAD6YDT2-F1
#
_entry.id   AF-A0AAD6YDT2-F1
#
_cell.length_a   1.000
_cell.length_b   1.000
_cell.length_c   1.000
_cell.angle_alpha   90.00
_cell.angle_beta   90.00
_cell.angle_gamma   90.00
#
_symmetry.space_group_name_H-M   'P 1'
#
loop_
_entity.id
_entity.type
_entity.pdbx_description
1 polymer ?
#
loop_
_entity_poly.entity_id
_entity_poly.type
_entity_poly.pdbx_seq_one_letter_code
_entity_poly.pdbx_strand_id
1 'polypeptide(L)' 'LLSKMPLRQRLSDQDANISELNLIAYPVLTLPTEITAEIFKWCIDTDERLLPSVAPLLLTRICRDWRDLAFSIPALW' A
#
# COMPACT_ATOMS: atom_id res chain seq x y z
N LEU A 1 -6.58 24.05 -36.55
CA LEU A 1 -7.03 24.89 -35.42
C LEU A 1 -7.35 24.03 -34.20
N LEU A 2 -6.37 23.29 -33.68
CA LEU A 2 -6.46 22.65 -32.36
C LEU A 2 -5.15 22.91 -31.61
N SER A 3 -5.24 23.95 -30.78
CA SER A 3 -4.72 23.98 -29.42
C SER A 3 -3.24 23.70 -29.21
N LYS A 4 -2.42 24.74 -29.44
CA LYS A 4 -1.15 24.92 -28.72
C LYS A 4 -1.48 25.26 -27.26
N MET A 5 -1.85 24.26 -26.46
CA MET A 5 -1.88 24.43 -25.01
C MET A 5 -0.45 24.64 -24.50
N PRO A 6 -0.18 25.70 -23.72
CA PRO A 6 1.15 25.97 -23.19
C PRO A 6 1.55 24.86 -22.23
N LEU A 7 2.78 24.34 -22.37
CA LEU A 7 3.34 23.22 -21.60
C LEU A 7 3.16 23.37 -20.08
N ARG A 8 3.11 24.60 -19.56
CA ARG A 8 2.84 24.90 -18.15
C ARG A 8 1.46 24.45 -17.66
N GLN A 9 0.41 24.60 -18.49
CA GLN A 9 -0.94 24.16 -18.11
C GLN A 9 -1.02 22.64 -18.01
N ARG A 10 -0.35 21.91 -18.91
CA ARG A 10 -0.33 20.43 -18.87
C ARG A 10 0.38 19.89 -17.63
N LEU A 11 1.47 20.55 -17.20
CA LEU A 11 2.19 20.16 -15.99
C LEU A 11 1.34 20.40 -14.73
N SER A 12 0.68 21.56 -14.61
CA SER A 12 -0.21 21.84 -13.48
C SER A 12 -1.43 20.93 -13.43
N ASP A 13 -2.02 20.61 -14.58
CA ASP A 13 -3.15 19.68 -14.67
C ASP A 13 -2.72 18.25 -14.32
N GLN A 14 -1.50 17.86 -14.69
CA GLN A 14 -0.93 16.54 -14.40
C GLN A 14 -0.55 16.39 -12.92
N ASP A 15 0.03 17.42 -12.31
CA ASP A 15 0.37 17.46 -10.88
C ASP A 15 -0.90 17.40 -10.00
N ALA A 16 -1.95 18.15 -10.39
CA ALA A 16 -3.23 18.10 -9.70
C ALA A 16 -3.86 16.69 -9.79
N ASN A 17 -3.82 16.04 -10.95
CA ASN A 17 -4.36 14.70 -11.15
C ASN A 17 -3.61 13.63 -10.32
N ILE A 18 -2.28 13.72 -10.24
CA ILE A 18 -1.45 12.82 -9.41
C ILE A 18 -1.79 12.99 -7.92
N SER A 19 -2.01 14.22 -7.46
CA SER A 19 -2.33 14.48 -6.05
C SER A 19 -3.68 13.93 -5.62
N GLU A 20 -4.69 14.00 -6.50
CA GLU A 20 -6.03 13.46 -6.26
C GLU A 20 -6.03 11.92 -6.28
N LEU A 21 -5.23 11.33 -7.17
CA LEU A 21 -5.01 9.88 -7.21
C LEU A 21 -4.25 9.37 -5.98
N ASN A 22 -3.30 10.13 -5.43
CA ASN A 22 -2.54 9.71 -4.24
C ASN A 22 -3.42 9.52 -3.00
N LEU A 23 -4.51 10.28 -2.87
CA LEU A 23 -5.47 10.12 -1.75
C LEU A 23 -6.25 8.80 -1.85
N ILE A 24 -6.43 8.26 -3.07
CA ILE A 24 -7.22 7.06 -3.35
C ILE A 24 -6.32 5.83 -3.54
N ALA A 25 -5.09 6.02 -4.01
CA ALA A 25 -4.20 4.94 -4.47
C ALA A 25 -3.55 4.16 -3.33
N TYR A 26 -3.49 4.70 -2.10
CA TYR A 26 -2.83 4.02 -0.98
C TYR A 26 -3.67 3.98 0.30
N PRO A 27 -4.92 3.46 0.27
CA PRO A 27 -5.78 3.47 1.44
C PRO A 27 -5.09 2.77 2.63
N VAL A 28 -4.39 1.68 2.37
CA VAL A 28 -3.75 0.86 3.40
C VAL A 28 -2.44 1.46 3.93
N LEU A 29 -1.85 2.44 3.23
CA LEU A 29 -0.70 3.21 3.75
C LEU A 29 -1.15 4.45 4.55
N THR A 30 -2.43 4.83 4.46
CA THR A 30 -3.01 5.93 5.23
C THR A 30 -3.83 5.45 6.43
N LEU A 31 -4.05 4.14 6.56
CA LEU A 31 -4.68 3.55 7.74
C LEU A 31 -3.79 3.69 8.98
N PRO A 32 -4.38 3.89 10.17
CA PRO A 32 -3.67 3.72 11.43
C PRO A 32 -3.05 2.32 11.53
N THR A 33 -1.88 2.24 12.15
CA THR A 33 -1.11 0.99 12.29
C THR A 33 -1.89 -0.13 12.96
N GLU A 34 -2.79 0.20 13.88
CA GLU A 34 -3.65 -0.74 14.60
C GLU A 34 -4.66 -1.41 13.67
N ILE A 35 -5.24 -0.65 12.74
CA ILE A 35 -6.20 -1.17 11.77
C ILE A 35 -5.49 -2.05 10.74
N THR A 36 -4.33 -1.61 10.26
CA THR A 36 -3.50 -2.40 9.34
C THR A 36 -3.03 -3.70 9.99
N ALA A 37 -2.62 -3.65 11.27
CA ALA A 37 -2.24 -4.83 12.03
C ALA A 37 -3.40 -5.83 12.20
N GLU A 38 -4.61 -5.33 12.43
CA GLU A 38 -5.80 -6.17 12.50
C GLU A 38 -6.09 -6.84 11.16
N ILE A 39 -6.06 -6.09 10.05
CA ILE A 39 -6.21 -6.64 8.70
C ILE A 39 -5.20 -7.78 8.45
N PHE A 40 -3.93 -7.60 8.84
CA PHE A 40 -2.90 -8.62 8.64
C PHE A 40 -3.24 -9.95 9.33
N LYS A 41 -3.84 -9.93 10.52
CA LYS A 41 -4.26 -11.16 11.22
C LYS A 41 -5.34 -11.93 10.46
N TRP A 42 -6.19 -11.22 9.72
CA TRP A 42 -7.22 -11.83 8.88
C TRP A 42 -6.68 -12.33 7.53
N CYS A 43 -5.45 -11.97 7.16
CA CYS A 43 -4.80 -12.44 5.94
C CYS A 43 -4.00 -13.74 6.12
N ILE A 44 -3.85 -14.25 7.35
CA ILE A 44 -3.06 -15.46 7.62
C ILE A 44 -3.68 -16.64 6.89
N ASP A 45 -2.87 -17.31 6.09
CA ASP A 45 -3.21 -18.62 5.55
C ASP A 45 -2.94 -19.66 6.64
N THR A 46 -3.93 -20.48 6.97
CA THR A 46 -3.84 -21.46 8.07
C THR A 46 -3.11 -22.74 7.67
N ASP A 47 -2.70 -22.87 6.40
CA ASP A 47 -1.82 -23.95 5.99
C ASP A 47 -0.43 -23.75 6.63
N GLU A 48 0.03 -24.72 7.42
CA GLU A 48 1.17 -24.64 8.37
C GLU A 48 2.54 -24.35 7.71
N ARG A 49 2.57 -24.11 6.40
CA ARG A 49 3.78 -23.88 5.62
C ARG A 49 3.98 -22.39 5.37
N LEU A 50 5.06 -21.84 5.94
CA LEU A 50 5.59 -20.52 5.61
C LEU A 50 6.11 -20.49 4.15
N LEU A 51 5.21 -20.24 3.20
CA LEU A 51 5.57 -20.06 1.80
C LEU A 51 5.84 -18.57 1.49
N PRO A 52 6.83 -18.24 0.65
CA PRO A 52 7.09 -16.85 0.29
C PRO A 52 5.94 -16.12 -0.42
N SER A 53 4.95 -16.88 -0.91
CA SER A 53 3.76 -16.40 -1.64
C SER A 53 2.52 -16.28 -0.77
N VAL A 54 2.56 -16.67 0.50
CA VAL A 54 1.42 -16.60 1.43
C VAL A 54 1.76 -15.70 2.62
N ALA A 55 0.74 -15.11 3.26
CA ALA A 55 0.94 -14.40 4.51
C ALA A 55 1.38 -15.39 5.61
N PRO A 56 2.22 -14.97 6.57
CA PRO A 56 2.67 -13.60 6.79
C PRO A 56 3.84 -13.14 5.90
N LEU A 57 4.57 -14.08 5.26
CA LEU A 57 5.78 -13.76 4.50
C LEU A 57 5.51 -12.83 3.32
N LEU A 58 4.37 -12.98 2.64
CA LEU A 58 3.95 -12.09 1.56
C LEU A 58 3.88 -10.63 2.01
N LEU A 59 3.34 -10.37 3.21
CA LEU A 59 3.16 -9.02 3.76
C LEU A 59 4.51 -8.31 3.99
N THR A 60 5.54 -9.07 4.37
CA THR A 60 6.90 -8.54 4.60
C THR A 60 7.63 -8.06 3.34
N ARG A 61 7.08 -8.35 2.16
CA ARG A 61 7.72 -8.07 0.86
C ARG A 61 7.13 -6.89 0.11
N ILE A 62 6.06 -6.28 0.63
CA ILE A 62 5.34 -5.19 -0.04
C ILE A 62 6.11 -3.87 0.08
N CYS A 63 6.36 -3.40 1.31
CA CYS A 63 7.19 -2.22 1.58
C CYS A 63 7.92 -2.36 2.92
N ARG A 64 8.75 -1.37 3.29
CA ARG A 64 9.49 -1.39 4.57
C ARG A 64 8.53 -1.29 5.77
N ASP A 65 7.59 -0.36 5.74
CA ASP A 65 6.67 -0.14 6.87
C ASP A 65 5.80 -1.37 7.16
N TRP A 66 5.36 -2.06 6.10
CA TRP A 66 4.61 -3.31 6.21
C TRP A 66 5.43 -4.45 6.80
N ARG A 67 6.70 -4.53 6.43
CA ARG A 67 7.63 -5.50 6.98
C ARG A 67 7.83 -5.30 8.47
N ASP A 68 8.12 -4.06 8.86
CA ASP A 68 8.37 -3.71 10.26
C ASP A 68 7.11 -3.95 11.10
N LEU A 69 5.94 -3.59 10.58
CA LEU A 69 4.65 -3.88 11.21
C LEU A 69 4.38 -5.38 11.33
N ALA A 70 4.57 -6.17 10.27
CA ALA A 70 4.34 -7.61 10.29
C ALA A 70 5.25 -8.34 11.30
N PHE A 71 6.52 -7.93 11.44
CA PHE A 71 7.41 -8.48 12.47
C PHE A 71 7.03 -8.07 13.90
N SER A 72 6.34 -6.94 14.06
CA SER A 72 5.88 -6.46 15.37
C SER A 72 4.64 -7.17 15.91
N ILE A 73 3.99 -8.05 15.13
CA ILE A 73 2.74 -8.74 15.47
C ILE A 73 3.05 -10.23 15.72
N PRO A 74 3.23 -10.68 16.98
CA PRO A 74 3.58 -12.07 17.28
C PRO A 74 2.56 -13.10 16.77
N ALA A 75 1.27 -12.72 16.71
CA ALA A 75 0.20 -13.61 16.26
C ALA A 75 0.24 -13.99 14.76
N LEU A 76 1.12 -13.35 13.97
CA LEU A 76 1.31 -13.69 12.56
C LEU A 76 2.24 -14.90 12.35
N TRP A 77 2.99 -15.31 13.37
CA TRP A 77 4.07 -16.30 13.30
C TRP A 77 3.79 -17.50 14.22
#